data_AF-A0A7W1N7R9-F1
#
_entry.id   AF-A0A7W1N7R9-F1
#
_cell.length_a   1.000
_cell.length_b   1.000
_cell.length_c   1.000
_cell.angle_alpha   90.00
_cell.angle_beta   90.00
_cell.angle_gamma   90.00
#
_symmetry.space_group_name_H-M   'P 1'
#
loop_
_entity.id
_entity.type
_entity.pdbx_description
1 polymer ?
#
loop_
_entity_poly.entity_id
_entity_poly.type
_entity_poly.pdbx_seq_one_letter_code
_entity_poly.pdbx_strand_id
1 'polypeptide(L)'
;GGAVTTNDAEIAASVATFRNHGWASLVPPEMPAPGLNYRISDILCAIGIPQLRRLDALLAERTRVAAGYSERLAHLPVQLPAAAEGDVHGWQAYVLQVDDRDRVMAGLREQGIEAQIGTYALQQLGAYRDQGSFPGAARVFERALALPFHTKLTDADLDCVAAALDTLVSNH
;
A
#
# COMPACT_ATOMS: atom_id res chain seq x y z
N GLY A 1 -4.11 7.96 -10.85
CA GLY A 1 -3.60 7.61 -12.20
C GLY A 1 -2.71 6.39 -12.08
N GLY A 2 -2.27 5.82 -13.20
CA GLY A 2 -1.36 4.68 -13.23
C GLY A 2 -0.42 4.76 -14.43
N ALA A 3 0.68 4.01 -14.38
CA ALA A 3 1.65 3.92 -15.45
C ALA A 3 2.13 2.47 -15.59
N VAL A 4 2.57 2.12 -16.80
CA VAL A 4 3.26 0.86 -17.09
C VAL A 4 4.70 1.22 -17.45
N THR A 5 5.66 0.48 -16.91
CA THR A 5 7.08 0.59 -17.29
C THR A 5 7.54 -0.76 -17.85
N THR A 6 8.34 -0.73 -18.90
CA THR A 6 8.92 -1.92 -19.54
C THR A 6 10.14 -1.50 -20.34
N ASN A 7 11.12 -2.39 -20.46
CA ASN A 7 12.26 -2.25 -21.38
C ASN A 7 11.99 -2.93 -22.73
N ASP A 8 10.88 -3.66 -22.85
CA ASP A 8 10.47 -4.34 -24.08
C ASP A 8 9.65 -3.38 -24.96
N ALA A 9 10.19 -3.08 -26.15
CA ALA A 9 9.59 -2.14 -27.09
C ALA A 9 8.26 -2.66 -27.69
N GLU A 10 8.11 -3.98 -27.86
CA GLU A 10 6.87 -4.57 -28.38
C GLU A 10 5.75 -4.47 -27.34
N ILE A 11 6.07 -4.75 -26.07
CA ILE A 11 5.12 -4.53 -24.96
C ILE A 11 4.75 -3.05 -24.86
N ALA A 12 5.72 -2.13 -24.97
CA ALA A 12 5.47 -0.70 -24.89
C ALA A 12 4.51 -0.22 -25.99
N ALA A 13 4.74 -0.65 -27.24
CA ALA A 13 3.89 -0.34 -28.38
C ALA A 13 2.48 -0.93 -28.20
N SER A 14 2.38 -2.17 -27.75
CA SER A 14 1.11 -2.84 -27.48
C SER A 14 0.29 -2.11 -26.42
N VAL A 15 0.90 -1.76 -25.29
CA VAL A 15 0.25 -0.99 -24.21
C VAL A 15 -0.16 0.40 -24.67
N ALA A 16 0.67 1.09 -25.46
CA ALA A 16 0.37 2.44 -25.97
C ALA A 16 -0.85 2.46 -26.88
N THR A 17 -1.00 1.46 -27.75
CA THR A 17 -2.17 1.26 -28.61
C THR A 17 -3.38 0.83 -27.80
N PHE A 18 -3.23 -0.17 -26.92
CA PHE A 18 -4.32 -0.72 -26.12
C PHE A 18 -4.95 0.31 -25.17
N ARG A 19 -4.14 1.18 -24.52
CA ARG A 19 -4.67 2.23 -23.64
C ARG A 19 -5.42 3.34 -24.39
N ASN A 20 -5.31 3.38 -25.71
CA ASN A 20 -5.83 4.43 -26.59
C ASN A 20 -6.89 3.89 -27.56
N HIS A 21 -7.84 3.11 -27.05
CA HIS A 21 -8.91 2.45 -27.81
C HIS A 21 -8.45 1.45 -28.89
N GLY A 22 -7.15 1.14 -28.99
CA GLY A 22 -6.61 0.28 -30.04
C GLY A 22 -6.06 1.03 -31.26
N TRP A 23 -6.06 2.36 -31.26
CA TRP A 23 -5.53 3.16 -32.37
C TRP A 23 -4.01 3.07 -32.47
N ALA A 24 -3.52 2.47 -33.56
CA ALA A 24 -2.10 2.47 -33.94
C ALA A 24 -1.76 3.70 -34.81
N SER A 25 -2.67 4.10 -35.70
CA SER A 25 -2.56 5.31 -36.52
C SER A 25 -3.93 5.92 -36.78
N LEU A 26 -4.00 7.25 -36.89
CA LEU A 26 -5.20 7.95 -37.34
C LEU A 26 -5.17 8.24 -38.85
N VAL A 27 -3.99 8.24 -39.47
CA VAL A 27 -3.81 8.56 -40.91
C VAL A 27 -2.64 7.73 -41.50
N PRO A 28 -2.92 6.72 -42.35
CA PRO A 28 -4.24 6.14 -42.58
C PRO A 28 -4.79 5.55 -41.27
N PRO A 29 -6.12 5.52 -41.07
CA PRO A 29 -6.71 4.94 -39.87
C PRO A 29 -6.36 3.46 -39.74
N GLU A 30 -5.74 3.08 -38.63
CA GLU A 30 -5.32 1.71 -38.34
C GLU A 30 -5.60 1.36 -36.87
N MET A 31 -6.36 0.29 -36.68
CA MET A 31 -6.70 -0.28 -35.38
C MET A 31 -6.57 -1.81 -35.47
N PRO A 32 -5.38 -2.37 -35.17
CA PRO A 32 -5.11 -3.80 -35.35
C PRO A 32 -5.96 -4.69 -34.43
N ALA A 33 -6.34 -4.18 -33.25
CA ALA A 33 -7.15 -4.87 -32.27
C ALA A 33 -7.94 -3.85 -31.42
N PRO A 34 -9.09 -4.25 -30.84
CA PRO A 34 -9.82 -3.38 -29.90
C PRO A 34 -8.99 -3.10 -28.64
N GLY A 35 -9.05 -1.86 -28.15
CA GLY A 35 -8.45 -1.43 -26.89
C GLY A 35 -9.43 -0.75 -25.94
N LEU A 36 -8.90 -0.22 -24.85
CA LEU A 36 -9.64 0.48 -23.79
C LEU A 36 -9.28 1.97 -23.76
N ASN A 37 -10.09 2.78 -23.08
CA ASN A 37 -9.78 4.19 -22.84
C ASN A 37 -9.09 4.36 -21.48
N TYR A 38 -7.80 4.06 -21.40
CA TYR A 38 -7.00 4.10 -20.18
C TYR A 38 -5.93 5.19 -20.19
N ARG A 39 -6.07 6.20 -21.06
CA ARG A 39 -5.20 7.38 -21.04
C ARG A 39 -5.31 8.08 -19.68
N ILE A 40 -4.16 8.45 -19.15
CA ILE A 40 -4.09 9.34 -18.00
C ILE A 40 -4.44 10.77 -18.43
N SER A 41 -5.23 11.49 -17.62
CA SER A 41 -5.57 12.89 -17.87
C SER A 41 -4.35 13.80 -17.67
N ASP A 42 -4.23 14.84 -18.50
CA ASP A 42 -3.18 15.87 -18.37
C ASP A 42 -3.18 16.53 -16.99
N ILE A 43 -4.33 16.68 -16.34
CA ILE A 43 -4.42 17.21 -14.97
C ILE A 43 -3.72 16.28 -13.98
N LEU A 44 -3.92 14.96 -14.10
CA LEU A 44 -3.26 13.99 -13.24
C LEU A 44 -1.75 13.94 -13.51
N CYS A 45 -1.32 14.12 -14.76
CA CYS A 45 0.08 14.26 -15.13
C CYS A 45 0.71 15.53 -14.51
N ALA A 46 0.02 16.66 -14.58
CA ALA A 46 0.48 17.93 -14.01
C ALA A 46 0.67 17.87 -12.48
N ILE A 47 -0.14 17.06 -11.78
CA ILE A 47 0.02 16.78 -10.34
C ILE A 47 1.16 15.79 -10.09
N GLY A 48 1.24 14.71 -10.89
CA GLY A 48 2.18 13.62 -10.68
C GLY A 48 3.65 13.98 -10.96
N ILE A 49 3.92 14.79 -12.00
CA ILE A 49 5.30 15.15 -12.38
C ILE A 49 6.07 15.85 -11.23
N PRO A 50 5.52 16.88 -10.55
CA PRO A 50 6.17 17.48 -9.38
C PRO A 50 6.32 16.51 -8.20
N GLN A 51 5.40 15.56 -8.01
CA GLN A 51 5.52 14.54 -6.96
C GLN A 51 6.67 13.58 -7.26
N LEU A 52 6.80 13.12 -8.50
CA LEU A 52 7.92 12.26 -8.93
C LEU A 52 9.28 12.94 -8.76
N ARG A 53 9.38 14.24 -9.05
CA ARG A 53 10.60 15.03 -8.79
C ARG A 53 11.00 15.10 -7.32
N ARG A 54 10.06 14.84 -6.40
CA ARG A 54 10.27 14.86 -4.94
C ARG A 54 10.26 13.47 -4.32
N LEU A 55 10.26 12.41 -5.14
CA LEU A 55 10.06 11.03 -4.68
C LEU A 55 11.06 10.65 -3.59
N ASP A 56 12.35 10.93 -3.78
CA ASP A 56 13.40 10.57 -2.82
C ASP A 56 13.17 11.24 -1.45
N ALA A 57 12.82 12.52 -1.45
CA ALA A 57 12.49 13.24 -0.22
C ALA A 57 11.23 12.68 0.48
N LEU A 58 10.22 12.28 -0.29
CA LEU A 58 9.01 11.66 0.24
C LEU A 58 9.30 10.28 0.84
N LEU A 59 10.16 9.48 0.20
CA LEU A 59 10.58 8.16 0.70
C LEU A 59 11.45 8.29 1.95
N ALA A 60 12.33 9.29 2.01
CA ALA A 60 13.14 9.58 3.19
C ALA A 60 12.24 9.91 4.41
N GLU A 61 11.24 10.78 4.24
CA GLU A 61 10.30 11.09 5.32
C GLU A 61 9.45 9.90 5.76
N ARG A 62 8.99 9.07 4.82
CA ARG A 62 8.31 7.82 5.16
C ARG A 62 9.21 6.89 5.96
N THR A 63 10.48 6.76 5.55
CA THR A 63 11.47 5.95 6.27
C THR A 63 11.69 6.47 7.68
N ARG A 64 11.78 7.79 7.88
CA ARG A 64 11.88 8.41 9.22
C ARG A 64 10.70 8.04 10.11
N VAL A 65 9.47 8.19 9.59
CA VAL A 65 8.24 7.85 10.34
C VAL A 65 8.18 6.35 10.66
N ALA A 66 8.54 5.49 9.71
CA ALA A 66 8.55 4.04 9.91
C ALA A 66 9.58 3.60 10.96
N ALA A 67 10.77 4.20 10.95
CA ALA A 67 11.79 3.98 11.98
C ALA A 67 11.29 4.43 13.36
N GLY A 68 10.64 5.60 13.44
CA GLY A 68 10.06 6.11 14.69
C GLY A 68 8.98 5.20 15.28
N TYR A 69 8.12 4.60 14.44
CA TYR A 69 7.21 3.55 14.87
C TYR A 69 7.97 2.29 15.31
N SER A 70 8.94 1.82 14.53
CA SER A 70 9.68 0.59 14.82
C SER A 70 10.37 0.64 16.18
N GLU A 71 10.99 1.78 16.51
CA GLU A 71 11.62 2.03 17.80
C GLU A 71 10.62 1.93 18.96
N ARG A 72 9.48 2.64 18.85
CA ARG A 72 8.46 2.69 19.90
C ARG A 72 7.74 1.37 20.11
N LEU A 73 7.58 0.59 19.05
CA LEU A 73 6.79 -0.64 19.08
C LEU A 73 7.65 -1.90 19.30
N ALA A 74 8.98 -1.79 19.32
CA ALA A 74 9.91 -2.93 19.40
C ALA A 74 9.74 -3.82 20.63
N HIS A 75 9.20 -3.27 21.72
CA HIS A 75 8.99 -3.99 22.98
C HIS A 75 7.62 -4.65 23.10
N LEU A 76 6.69 -4.35 22.18
CA LEU A 76 5.33 -4.87 22.22
C LEU A 76 5.26 -6.28 21.61
N PRO A 77 4.27 -7.11 22.02
CA PRO A 77 4.03 -8.44 21.46
C PRO A 77 3.37 -8.37 20.07
N VAL A 78 4.01 -7.68 19.13
CA VAL A 78 3.56 -7.52 17.74
C VAL A 78 4.69 -7.88 16.77
N GLN A 79 4.33 -8.31 15.57
CA GLN A 79 5.31 -8.48 14.50
C GLN A 79 5.42 -7.19 13.69
N LEU A 80 6.58 -6.55 13.73
CA LEU A 80 6.85 -5.33 12.98
C LEU A 80 7.08 -5.62 11.48
N PRO A 81 6.75 -4.66 10.59
CA PRO A 81 7.13 -4.74 9.19
C PRO A 81 8.65 -4.67 9.02
N ALA A 82 9.19 -5.50 8.14
CA ALA A 82 10.61 -5.52 7.79
C ALA A 82 10.80 -5.74 6.29
N ALA A 83 11.88 -5.19 5.74
CA ALA A 83 12.35 -5.52 4.39
C ALA A 83 13.25 -6.76 4.44
N ALA A 84 13.32 -7.49 3.32
CA ALA A 84 14.34 -8.51 3.15
C ALA A 84 15.73 -7.87 3.02
N GLU A 85 16.78 -8.65 3.28
CA GLU A 85 18.15 -8.19 3.11
C GLU A 85 18.40 -7.75 1.66
N GLY A 86 18.92 -6.52 1.49
CA GLY A 86 19.16 -5.90 0.19
C GLY A 86 17.97 -5.12 -0.38
N ASP A 87 16.77 -5.21 0.21
CA ASP A 87 15.59 -4.48 -0.25
C ASP A 87 15.44 -3.10 0.43
N VAL A 88 14.91 -2.14 -0.33
CA VAL A 88 14.46 -0.85 0.20
C VAL A 88 12.94 -0.87 0.33
N HIS A 89 12.45 -0.71 1.55
CA HIS A 89 11.02 -0.68 1.81
C HIS A 89 10.40 0.62 1.29
N GLY A 90 9.40 0.53 0.40
CA GLY A 90 8.70 1.71 -0.15
C GLY A 90 7.76 2.41 0.83
N TRP A 91 7.50 1.78 1.98
CA TRP A 91 6.69 2.31 3.09
C TRP A 91 5.35 2.90 2.62
N GLN A 92 4.60 2.18 1.77
CA GLN A 92 3.28 2.65 1.36
C GLN A 92 2.34 2.78 2.55
N ALA A 93 2.40 1.82 3.47
CA ALA A 93 1.73 1.79 4.76
C ALA A 93 2.67 1.17 5.81
N TYR A 94 2.39 1.43 7.09
CA TYR A 94 3.03 0.73 8.20
C TYR A 94 2.10 -0.36 8.71
N VAL A 95 2.34 -1.59 8.27
CA VAL A 95 1.50 -2.75 8.55
C VAL A 95 2.23 -3.70 9.49
N LEU A 96 1.73 -3.82 10.72
CA LEU A 96 2.20 -4.81 11.69
C LEU A 96 1.27 -6.01 11.73
N GLN A 97 1.67 -7.10 12.39
CA GLN A 97 0.76 -8.19 12.73
C GLN A 97 0.56 -8.26 14.24
N VAL A 98 -0.69 -8.37 14.66
CA VAL A 98 -1.10 -8.43 16.08
C VAL A 98 -2.18 -9.51 16.26
N ASP A 99 -2.19 -10.13 17.42
CA ASP A 99 -3.28 -11.03 17.83
C ASP A 99 -4.57 -10.24 18.09
N ASP A 100 -5.73 -10.86 17.83
CA ASP A 100 -7.05 -10.21 17.95
C ASP A 100 -7.15 -8.86 17.24
N ARG A 101 -6.62 -8.78 16.00
CA ARG A 101 -6.52 -7.54 15.20
C ARG A 101 -7.80 -6.72 15.19
N ASP A 102 -8.95 -7.36 15.03
CA ASP A 102 -10.24 -6.65 14.97
C ASP A 102 -10.60 -5.97 16.31
N ARG A 103 -10.28 -6.60 17.45
CA ARG A 103 -10.45 -6.00 18.78
C ARG A 103 -9.50 -4.82 18.96
N VAL A 104 -8.23 -4.99 18.61
CA VAL A 104 -7.21 -3.92 18.70
C VAL A 104 -7.60 -2.74 17.82
N MET A 105 -8.02 -3.00 16.58
CA MET A 105 -8.48 -1.97 15.64
C MET A 105 -9.70 -1.21 16.19
N ALA A 106 -10.66 -1.91 16.79
CA ALA A 106 -11.81 -1.27 17.43
C ALA A 106 -11.39 -0.39 18.63
N GLY A 107 -10.50 -0.89 19.48
CA GLY A 107 -9.98 -0.13 20.63
C GLY A 107 -9.18 1.12 20.23
N LEU A 108 -8.39 1.05 19.15
CA LEU A 108 -7.72 2.23 18.58
C LEU A 108 -8.75 3.26 18.09
N ARG A 109 -9.81 2.80 17.42
CA ARG A 109 -10.89 3.66 16.93
C ARG A 109 -11.63 4.36 18.07
N GLU A 110 -11.88 3.68 19.19
CA GLU A 110 -12.47 4.28 20.40
C GLU A 110 -11.60 5.39 20.99
N GLN A 111 -10.28 5.30 20.83
CA GLN A 111 -9.31 6.31 21.23
C GLN A 111 -9.09 7.41 20.16
N GLY A 112 -9.89 7.41 19.08
CA GLY A 112 -9.77 8.39 17.99
C GLY A 112 -8.64 8.12 17.00
N ILE A 113 -8.05 6.92 17.02
CA ILE A 113 -6.94 6.52 16.15
C ILE A 113 -7.48 5.64 15.03
N GLU A 114 -7.41 6.14 13.78
CA GLU A 114 -7.88 5.40 12.62
C GLU A 114 -6.85 4.36 12.16
N ALA A 115 -7.11 3.09 12.45
CA ALA A 115 -6.40 1.95 11.89
C ALA A 115 -7.29 1.17 10.91
N GLN A 116 -6.65 0.42 10.01
CA GLN A 116 -7.32 -0.31 8.94
C GLN A 116 -6.83 -1.77 8.86
N ILE A 117 -7.59 -2.62 8.17
CA ILE A 117 -7.14 -3.96 7.79
C ILE A 117 -5.89 -3.81 6.91
N GLY A 118 -4.80 -4.49 7.28
CA GLY A 118 -3.49 -4.31 6.65
C GLY A 118 -3.33 -4.98 5.28
N THR A 119 -4.05 -6.08 5.05
CA THR A 119 -4.13 -6.76 3.74
C THR A 119 -5.34 -7.68 3.73
N TYR A 120 -5.81 -8.12 2.57
CA TYR A 120 -6.95 -9.03 2.42
C TYR A 120 -6.53 -10.39 1.86
N ALA A 121 -7.13 -11.45 2.39
CA ALA A 121 -7.08 -12.78 1.81
C ALA A 121 -8.08 -12.89 0.65
N LEU A 122 -7.61 -12.79 -0.60
CA LEU A 122 -8.50 -12.79 -1.78
C LEU A 122 -9.42 -14.00 -1.82
N GLN A 123 -8.91 -15.20 -1.50
CA GLN A 123 -9.67 -16.45 -1.49
C GLN A 123 -10.84 -16.48 -0.49
N GLN A 124 -10.93 -15.53 0.43
CA GLN A 124 -12.06 -15.40 1.35
C GLN A 124 -13.15 -14.46 0.80
N LEU A 125 -12.83 -13.64 -0.22
CA LEU A 125 -13.76 -12.74 -0.89
C LEU A 125 -14.61 -13.50 -1.91
N GLY A 126 -15.86 -13.05 -2.07
CA GLY A 126 -16.86 -13.78 -2.88
C GLY A 126 -16.43 -14.09 -4.32
N ALA A 127 -15.72 -13.17 -4.98
CA ALA A 127 -15.29 -13.33 -6.37
C ALA A 127 -14.16 -14.37 -6.56
N TYR A 128 -13.47 -14.78 -5.49
CA TYR A 128 -12.27 -15.63 -5.56
C TYR A 128 -12.36 -16.84 -4.63
N ARG A 129 -13.55 -17.17 -4.12
CA ARG A 129 -13.74 -18.23 -3.13
C ARG A 129 -13.33 -19.62 -3.62
N ASP A 130 -13.44 -19.86 -4.93
CA ASP A 130 -13.17 -21.16 -5.53
C ASP A 130 -11.70 -21.36 -5.97
N GLN A 131 -10.79 -20.45 -5.58
CA GLN A 131 -9.38 -20.49 -5.97
C GLN A 131 -8.51 -21.45 -5.13
N GLY A 132 -9.07 -22.05 -4.09
CA GLY A 132 -8.39 -23.02 -3.21
C GLY A 132 -8.00 -22.49 -1.84
N SER A 133 -7.21 -23.29 -1.11
CA SER A 133 -6.80 -22.99 0.26
C SER A 133 -5.42 -22.32 0.32
N PHE A 134 -5.37 -21.14 0.93
CA PHE A 134 -4.13 -20.36 1.11
C PHE A 134 -3.95 -20.01 2.61
N PRO A 135 -3.48 -20.96 3.43
CA PRO A 135 -3.41 -20.79 4.89
C PRO A 135 -2.50 -19.63 5.31
N GLY A 136 -1.41 -19.38 4.59
CA GLY A 136 -0.52 -18.24 4.86
C GLY A 136 -1.23 -16.89 4.68
N ALA A 137 -2.02 -16.74 3.60
CA ALA A 137 -2.77 -15.52 3.34
C ALA A 137 -3.90 -15.31 4.38
N ALA A 138 -4.60 -16.39 4.76
CA ALA A 138 -5.62 -16.34 5.81
C ALA A 138 -5.03 -15.88 7.15
N ARG A 139 -3.90 -16.48 7.56
CA ARG A 139 -3.20 -16.12 8.80
C ARG A 139 -2.76 -14.66 8.83
N VAL A 140 -2.23 -14.13 7.73
CA VAL A 140 -1.82 -12.72 7.68
C VAL A 140 -3.04 -11.80 7.66
N PHE A 141 -4.10 -12.13 6.93
CA PHE A 141 -5.35 -11.34 6.91
C PHE A 141 -5.94 -11.14 8.31
N GLU A 142 -5.97 -12.20 9.13
CA GLU A 142 -6.50 -12.17 10.50
C GLU A 142 -5.69 -11.28 11.45
N ARG A 143 -4.41 -11.03 11.14
CA ARG A 143 -3.47 -10.35 12.04
C ARG A 143 -2.99 -8.98 11.56
N ALA A 144 -3.04 -8.71 10.26
CA ALA A 144 -2.43 -7.52 9.67
C ALA A 144 -3.20 -6.23 10.03
N LEU A 145 -2.54 -5.30 10.70
CA LEU A 145 -3.10 -3.99 11.09
C LEU A 145 -2.28 -2.87 10.43
N ALA A 146 -2.93 -2.05 9.62
CA ALA A 146 -2.34 -0.82 9.12
C ALA A 146 -2.57 0.32 10.12
N LEU A 147 -1.47 0.87 10.66
CA LEU A 147 -1.50 2.05 11.52
C LEU A 147 -1.59 3.34 10.70
N PRO A 148 -2.01 4.47 11.31
CA PRO A 148 -1.90 5.78 10.67
C PRO A 148 -0.49 6.01 10.15
N PHE A 149 -0.36 6.31 8.85
CA PHE A 149 0.95 6.46 8.22
C PHE A 149 0.96 7.52 7.12
N HIS A 150 1.54 8.68 7.44
CA HIS A 150 1.82 9.74 6.47
C HIS A 150 3.03 10.56 6.91
N THR A 151 3.65 11.28 5.96
CA THR A 151 4.91 12.04 6.16
C THR A 151 4.81 13.23 7.11
N LYS A 152 3.62 13.49 7.68
CA LYS A 152 3.39 14.62 8.61
C LYS A 152 3.19 14.16 10.05
N LEU A 153 3.28 12.86 10.32
CA LEU A 153 3.21 12.35 11.69
C LEU A 153 4.39 12.88 12.49
N THR A 154 4.06 13.49 13.63
CA THR A 154 5.00 14.00 14.60
C THR A 154 5.36 12.92 15.61
N ASP A 155 6.45 13.11 16.35
CA ASP A 155 6.84 12.16 17.39
C ASP A 155 5.75 12.00 18.46
N ALA A 156 5.01 13.07 18.77
CA ALA A 156 3.85 13.03 19.67
C ALA A 156 2.69 12.20 19.10
N ASP A 157 2.44 12.23 17.79
CA ASP A 157 1.46 11.36 17.16
C ASP A 157 1.90 9.89 17.25
N LEU A 158 3.18 9.62 17.01
CA LEU A 158 3.74 8.27 17.13
C LEU A 158 3.68 7.74 18.56
N ASP A 159 3.99 8.59 19.55
CA ASP A 159 3.88 8.27 20.98
C ASP A 159 2.43 7.96 21.37
N CYS A 160 1.48 8.76 20.87
CA CYS A 160 0.04 8.56 21.11
C CYS A 160 -0.42 7.19 20.57
N VAL A 161 -0.06 6.87 19.33
CA VAL A 161 -0.41 5.57 18.72
C VAL A 161 0.28 4.41 19.44
N ALA A 162 1.54 4.56 19.81
CA ALA A 162 2.29 3.52 20.52
C ALA A 162 1.71 3.23 21.91
N ALA A 163 1.40 4.25 22.70
CA ALA A 163 0.81 4.11 24.02
C ALA A 163 -0.59 3.48 23.98
N ALA A 164 -1.41 3.88 23.00
CA ALA A 164 -2.71 3.28 22.77
C ALA A 164 -2.59 1.80 22.41
N LEU A 165 -1.67 1.46 21.51
CA LEU A 165 -1.43 0.09 21.08
C LEU A 165 -0.92 -0.78 22.24
N ASP A 166 0.05 -0.29 23.02
CA ASP A 166 0.58 -0.96 24.22
C ASP A 166 -0.54 -1.35 25.19
N THR A 167 -1.39 -0.38 25.54
CA THR A 167 -2.55 -0.63 26.42
C THR A 167 -3.48 -1.72 25.87
N LEU A 168 -3.62 -1.82 24.55
CA LEU A 168 -4.53 -2.78 23.92
C LEU A 168 -3.92 -4.17 23.79
N VAL A 169 -2.60 -4.30 23.71
CA VAL A 169 -1.91 -5.59 23.49
C VAL A 169 -1.30 -6.18 24.76
N SER A 170 -0.98 -5.36 25.76
CA SER A 170 -0.35 -5.78 27.02
C SER A 170 -1.36 -6.18 28.10
N ASN A 171 -2.64 -5.83 27.95
CA ASN A 171 -3.73 -6.22 28.86
C ASN A 171 -4.34 -7.61 28.53
N HIS A 172 -3.56 -8.47 27.88
CA HIS A 172 -3.89 -9.88 27.61
C HIS A 172 -2.88 -10.83 28.25
#